data_AF-A0A9D8Z705-F1
#
_entry.id   AF-A0A9D8Z705-F1
#
_cell.length_a   1.000
_cell.length_b   1.000
_cell.length_c   1.000
_cell.angle_alpha   90.00
_cell.angle_beta   90.00
_cell.angle_gamma   90.00
#
_symmetry.space_group_name_H-M   'P 1'
#
loop_
_entity.id
_entity.type
_entity.pdbx_description
1 polymer ?
#
loop_
_entity_poly.entity_id
_entity_poly.type
_entity_poly.pdbx_seq_one_letter_code
_entity_poly.pdbx_strand_id
1 'polypeptide(L)'
;MRKELREAYNAEMTEAKRLYRARDYESCLSHLERAHILGQRNYIPHVVNHYWMLKAGWRKGDWREVRGQIVRIVGSAGSLVGAVPLGNTGRANVSPIKPMPIPDDLARYFR
;
A
#
# COMPACT_ATOMS: atom_id res chain seq x y z
N MET A 1 -10.76 11.32 -1.30
CA MET A 1 -10.88 10.42 -0.12
C MET A 1 -11.84 11.01 0.92
N ARG A 2 -12.79 10.22 1.44
CA ARG A 2 -13.63 10.60 2.60
C ARG A 2 -12.77 10.76 3.86
N LYS A 3 -13.22 11.54 4.85
CA LYS A 3 -12.45 11.89 6.07
C LYS A 3 -12.00 10.64 6.86
N GLU A 4 -12.93 9.75 7.20
CA GLU A 4 -12.63 8.54 7.99
C GLU A 4 -11.63 7.60 7.29
N LEU A 5 -11.78 7.40 5.97
CA LEU A 5 -10.85 6.61 5.16
C LEU A 5 -9.45 7.23 5.15
N ARG A 6 -9.36 8.57 5.13
CA ARG A 6 -8.09 9.30 5.20
C ARG A 6 -7.43 9.19 6.56
N GLU A 7 -8.20 9.26 7.64
CA GLU A 7 -7.70 9.06 9.00
C GLU A 7 -7.16 7.64 9.19
N ALA A 8 -7.88 6.62 8.72
CA ALA A 8 -7.42 5.24 8.74
C ALA A 8 -6.13 5.04 7.93
N TYR A 9 -6.08 5.57 6.70
CA TYR A 9 -4.86 5.54 5.88
C TYR A 9 -3.68 6.20 6.60
N ASN A 10 -3.90 7.38 7.20
CA ASN A 10 -2.86 8.10 7.91
C ASN A 10 -2.37 7.36 9.16
N ALA A 11 -3.26 6.65 9.87
CA ALA A 11 -2.90 5.84 11.02
C ALA A 11 -1.97 4.68 10.60
N GLU A 12 -2.34 3.92 9.58
CA GLU A 12 -1.51 2.84 9.03
C GLU A 12 -0.16 3.36 8.52
N MET A 13 -0.15 4.49 7.80
CA MET A 13 1.09 5.12 7.34
C MET A 13 1.97 5.64 8.48
N THR A 14 1.38 6.11 9.57
CA THR A 14 2.12 6.58 10.75
C THR A 14 2.81 5.41 11.42
N GLU A 15 2.09 4.30 11.60
CA GLU A 15 2.62 3.11 12.23
C GLU A 15 3.70 2.44 11.37
N ALA A 16 3.48 2.33 10.06
CA ALA A 16 4.49 1.87 9.12
C ALA A 16 5.79 2.68 9.22
N LYS A 17 5.70 4.02 9.27
CA LYS A 17 6.88 4.89 9.41
C LYS A 17 7.58 4.72 10.75
N ARG A 18 6.83 4.46 11.83
CA ARG A 18 7.38 4.18 13.16
C ARG A 18 8.18 2.88 13.14
N LEU A 19 7.60 1.80 12.61
CA LEU A 19 8.24 0.49 12.48
C LEU A 19 9.45 0.50 11.55
N TYR A 20 9.36 1.25 10.44
CA TYR A 20 10.51 1.49 9.56
C TYR A 20 11.69 2.11 10.31
N ARG A 21 11.45 3.11 11.19
CA ARG A 21 12.50 3.73 12.01
C ARG A 21 13.06 2.74 13.05
N ALA A 22 12.22 1.86 13.58
CA ALA A 22 12.61 0.78 14.49
C ALA A 22 13.32 -0.39 13.79
N ARG A 23 13.47 -0.35 12.45
CA ARG A 23 14.03 -1.43 11.60
C ARG A 23 13.22 -2.73 11.61
N ASP A 24 11.99 -2.68 12.10
CA ASP A 24 11.03 -3.78 11.97
C ASP A 24 10.33 -3.67 10.60
N TYR A 25 11.02 -4.17 9.57
CA TYR A 25 10.56 -4.02 8.19
C TYR A 25 9.42 -4.95 7.82
N GLU A 26 9.27 -6.09 8.49
CA GLU A 26 8.15 -7.01 8.24
C GLU A 26 6.85 -6.37 8.70
N SER A 27 6.78 -5.94 9.96
CA SER A 27 5.59 -5.26 10.49
C SER A 27 5.32 -3.96 9.72
N CYS A 28 6.37 -3.22 9.35
CA CYS A 28 6.24 -2.04 8.49
C CYS A 28 5.53 -2.37 7.17
N LEU A 29 5.93 -3.44 6.48
CA LEU A 29 5.30 -3.84 5.23
C LEU A 29 3.84 -4.25 5.44
N SER A 30 3.50 -4.94 6.53
CA SER A 30 2.10 -5.28 6.86
C SER A 30 1.22 -4.03 7.02
N HIS A 31 1.71 -2.98 7.69
CA HIS A 31 0.99 -1.71 7.77
C HIS A 31 0.91 -0.98 6.42
N LEU A 32 1.96 -1.06 5.59
CA LEU A 32 1.93 -0.52 4.23
C LEU A 32 0.93 -1.26 3.33
N GLU A 33 0.72 -2.56 3.50
CA GLU A 33 -0.29 -3.33 2.76
C GLU A 33 -1.70 -2.85 3.08
N ARG A 34 -1.97 -2.58 4.36
CA ARG A 34 -3.25 -2.04 4.83
C ARG A 34 -3.47 -0.61 4.36
N ALA A 35 -2.45 0.25 4.49
CA ALA A 35 -2.46 1.60 3.94
C ALA A 35 -2.65 1.60 2.42
N HIS A 36 -2.05 0.64 1.70
CA HIS A 36 -2.27 0.48 0.27
C HIS A 36 -3.75 0.29 -0.01
N ILE A 37 -4.39 -0.73 0.60
CA ILE A 37 -5.82 -1.04 0.44
C ILE A 37 -6.69 0.20 0.65
N LEU A 38 -6.48 0.93 1.75
CA LEU A 38 -7.22 2.16 2.07
C LEU A 38 -6.97 3.29 1.05
N GLY A 39 -5.76 3.38 0.53
CA GLY A 39 -5.33 4.40 -0.43
C GLY A 39 -5.63 4.07 -1.89
N GLN A 40 -5.97 2.82 -2.25
CA GLN A 40 -6.01 2.31 -3.63
C GLN A 40 -6.72 3.21 -4.64
N ARG A 41 -7.91 3.72 -4.29
CA ARG A 41 -8.72 4.57 -5.18
C ARG A 41 -8.26 6.03 -5.28
N ASN A 42 -7.22 6.42 -4.55
CA ASN A 42 -6.72 7.80 -4.51
C ASN A 42 -5.27 7.82 -4.99
N TYR A 43 -5.05 8.42 -6.16
CA TYR A 43 -3.76 8.38 -6.85
C TYR A 43 -2.55 8.79 -5.98
N ILE A 44 -2.59 9.96 -5.32
CA ILE A 44 -1.49 10.43 -4.48
C ILE A 44 -1.18 9.46 -3.32
N PRO A 45 -2.16 9.10 -2.45
CA PRO A 45 -1.96 8.06 -1.43
C PRO A 45 -1.41 6.75 -1.98
N HIS A 46 -1.91 6.29 -3.12
CA HIS A 46 -1.47 5.05 -3.74
C HIS A 46 0.00 5.09 -4.17
N VAL A 47 0.44 6.14 -4.86
CA VAL A 47 1.85 6.32 -5.26
C VAL A 47 2.77 6.48 -4.06
N VAL A 48 2.35 7.29 -3.07
CA VAL A 48 3.10 7.47 -1.82
C VAL A 48 3.30 6.13 -1.11
N ASN A 49 2.28 5.28 -1.09
CA ASN A 49 2.38 3.97 -0.47
C ASN A 49 3.37 3.06 -1.18
N HIS A 50 3.34 3.01 -2.53
CA HIS A 50 4.33 2.26 -3.31
C HIS A 50 5.76 2.76 -3.09
N TYR A 51 5.96 4.07 -2.97
CA TYR A 51 7.27 4.63 -2.61
C TYR A 51 7.75 4.14 -1.24
N TRP A 52 6.87 4.07 -0.24
CA TRP A 52 7.24 3.54 1.07
C TRP A 52 7.50 2.05 1.07
N MET A 53 6.75 1.26 0.30
CA MET A 53 7.03 -0.17 0.08
C MET A 53 8.40 -0.37 -0.57
N LEU A 54 8.73 0.44 -1.58
CA LEU A 54 10.05 0.42 -2.23
C LEU A 54 11.16 0.71 -1.21
N LYS A 55 10.97 1.74 -0.38
CA LYS A 55 11.93 2.14 0.65
C LYS A 55 12.11 1.05 1.71
N ALA A 56 11.03 0.41 2.16
CA ALA A 56 11.08 -0.70 3.10
C ALA A 56 11.76 -1.94 2.50
N GLY A 57 11.39 -2.31 1.26
CA GLY A 57 12.01 -3.41 0.52
C GLY A 57 13.51 -3.22 0.33
N TRP A 58 13.94 -2.01 -0.03
CA TRP A 58 15.36 -1.66 -0.14
C TRP A 58 16.11 -1.87 1.17
N ARG A 59 15.56 -1.38 2.29
CA ARG A 59 16.18 -1.54 3.61
C ARG A 59 16.23 -2.97 4.11
N LYS A 60 15.22 -3.78 3.76
CA LYS A 60 15.13 -5.20 4.08
C LYS A 60 16.04 -6.07 3.18
N GLY A 61 16.55 -5.54 2.07
CA GLY A 61 17.31 -6.29 1.07
C GLY A 61 16.43 -7.13 0.13
N ASP A 62 15.14 -6.82 0.05
CA ASP A 62 14.18 -7.52 -0.81
C ASP A 62 14.18 -6.91 -2.22
N TRP A 63 15.09 -7.38 -3.07
CA TRP A 63 15.22 -6.92 -4.46
C TRP A 63 14.04 -7.27 -5.37
N ARG A 64 13.23 -8.26 -4.99
CA ARG A 64 11.97 -8.56 -5.69
C ARG A 64 10.97 -7.45 -5.41
N GLU A 65 10.83 -7.05 -4.15
CA GLU A 65 9.98 -5.94 -3.75
C GLU A 65 10.40 -4.64 -4.43
N VAL A 66 11.69 -4.28 -4.38
CA VAL A 66 12.20 -3.05 -5.00
C VAL A 66 11.81 -2.95 -6.48
N ARG A 67 12.11 -3.99 -7.29
CA ARG A 67 11.78 -3.98 -8.72
C ARG A 67 10.27 -3.92 -8.96
N GLY A 68 9.49 -4.69 -8.20
CA GLY A 68 8.04 -4.68 -8.32
C GLY A 68 7.42 -3.32 -8.01
N GLN A 69 7.93 -2.62 -6.99
CA GLN A 69 7.44 -1.30 -6.63
C GLN A 69 7.81 -0.22 -7.67
N ILE A 70 8.99 -0.30 -8.31
CA ILE A 70 9.34 0.59 -9.43
C ILE A 70 8.32 0.44 -10.56
N VAL A 71 8.03 -0.80 -10.97
CA VAL A 71 7.03 -1.09 -12.02
C VAL A 71 5.66 -0.58 -11.62
N ARG A 72 5.24 -0.77 -10.35
CA ARG A 72 3.94 -0.29 -9.87
C ARG A 72 3.85 1.23 -9.79
N ILE A 73 4.92 1.94 -9.45
CA ILE A 73 4.94 3.41 -9.48
C ILE A 73 4.75 3.91 -10.91
N VAL A 74 5.49 3.36 -11.88
CA VAL A 74 5.34 3.74 -13.29
C VAL A 74 3.95 3.37 -13.83
N GLY A 75 3.43 2.19 -13.46
CA GLY A 75 2.11 1.70 -13.88
C GLY A 75 0.93 2.29 -13.11
N SER A 76 1.17 3.06 -12.05
CA SER A 76 0.11 3.61 -11.16
C SER A 76 -0.81 4.63 -11.84
N ALA A 77 -0.47 5.08 -13.07
CA ALA A 77 -1.36 5.88 -13.91
C ALA A 77 -2.73 5.19 -14.13
N GLY A 78 -2.79 3.84 -14.11
CA GLY A 78 -4.04 3.09 -14.16
C GLY A 78 -5.01 3.41 -13.01
N SER A 79 -4.50 3.82 -11.84
CA SER A 79 -5.32 4.23 -10.69
C SER A 79 -6.05 5.56 -10.91
N LEU A 80 -5.67 6.35 -11.94
CA LEU A 80 -6.41 7.55 -12.35
C LEU A 80 -7.74 7.21 -13.04
N VAL A 81 -7.84 6.01 -13.64
CA VAL A 81 -9.03 5.54 -14.37
C VAL A 81 -10.02 4.81 -13.45
N GLY A 82 -9.73 4.71 -12.15
CA GLY A 82 -10.63 4.16 -11.14
C GLY A 82 -10.77 2.63 -11.13
N ALA A 83 -10.22 1.93 -12.12
CA ALA A 83 -10.18 0.48 -12.17
C ALA A 83 -9.02 -0.07 -11.31
N VAL A 84 -9.25 -0.15 -10.00
CA VAL A 84 -8.28 -0.72 -9.04
C VAL A 84 -8.79 -2.03 -8.45
N PRO A 85 -7.95 -3.07 -8.35
CA PRO A 85 -8.34 -4.34 -7.75
C PRO A 85 -8.43 -4.17 -6.24
N LEU A 86 -9.66 -4.05 -5.75
CA LEU A 86 -9.95 -3.89 -4.33
C LEU A 86 -9.28 -4.98 -3.50
N GLY A 87 -8.72 -4.57 -2.36
CA GLY A 87 -8.07 -5.45 -1.40
C GLY A 87 -6.66 -5.91 -1.79
N ASN A 88 -6.19 -5.66 -3.03
CA ASN A 88 -4.80 -5.95 -3.42
C ASN A 88 -3.81 -5.31 -2.44
N THR A 89 -2.89 -6.09 -1.89
CA THR A 89 -1.97 -5.62 -0.84
C THR A 89 -0.86 -4.71 -1.37
N GLY A 90 -0.67 -4.59 -2.69
CA GLY A 90 0.36 -3.72 -3.25
C GLY A 90 1.73 -4.37 -3.42
N ARG A 91 1.97 -5.53 -2.80
CA ARG A 91 3.27 -6.22 -2.76
C ARG A 91 3.73 -6.74 -4.13
N ALA A 92 5.04 -6.88 -4.30
CA ALA A 92 5.62 -7.41 -5.55
C ALA A 92 5.41 -8.93 -5.75
N ASN A 93 4.97 -9.64 -4.72
CA ASN A 93 4.66 -11.07 -4.79
C ASN A 93 3.21 -11.37 -5.22
N VAL A 94 2.35 -10.35 -5.36
CA VAL A 94 0.98 -10.49 -5.86
C VAL A 94 0.83 -9.82 -7.22
N SER A 95 -0.03 -10.37 -8.07
CA SER A 95 -0.35 -9.77 -9.38
C SER A 95 -0.99 -8.38 -9.18
N PRO A 96 -0.62 -7.35 -9.98
CA PRO A 96 -1.17 -6.00 -9.85
C PRO A 96 -2.67 -5.89 -10.12
N ILE A 97 -3.25 -6.84 -10.87
CA ILE A 97 -4.67 -6.86 -11.27
C ILE A 97 -5.51 -7.84 -10.45
N LYS A 98 -4.91 -8.55 -9.48
CA LYS A 98 -5.60 -9.57 -8.68
C LYS A 98 -6.46 -8.91 -7.60
N PRO A 99 -7.80 -9.03 -7.62
CA PRO A 99 -8.65 -8.66 -6.49
C PRO A 99 -8.36 -9.59 -5.30
N MET A 100 -8.46 -9.06 -4.09
CA MET A 100 -8.24 -9.82 -2.86
C MET A 100 -9.30 -9.44 -1.82
N PRO A 101 -9.58 -10.31 -0.84
CA PRO A 101 -10.45 -9.95 0.27
C PRO A 101 -9.92 -8.72 1.01
N ILE A 102 -10.82 -7.80 1.37
CA ILE A 102 -10.48 -6.67 2.24
C ILE A 102 -10.51 -7.19 3.69
N PRO A 103 -9.49 -6.90 4.52
CA PRO A 103 -9.52 -7.24 5.94
C PRO A 103 -10.80 -6.69 6.61
N ASP A 104 -11.42 -7.48 7.49
CA ASP A 104 -12.74 -7.18 8.07
C ASP A 104 -12.78 -5.81 8.76
N ASP A 105 -11.69 -5.44 9.43
CA ASP A 105 -11.55 -4.18 10.14
C ASP A 105 -11.45 -2.95 9.20
N LEU A 106 -11.04 -3.18 7.94
CA LEU A 106 -10.97 -2.17 6.89
C LEU A 106 -12.26 -2.09 6.06
N ALA A 107 -13.07 -3.16 6.03
CA ALA A 107 -14.27 -3.27 5.19
C ALA A 107 -15.27 -2.13 5.42
N ARG A 108 -15.34 -1.59 6.65
CA ARG A 108 -16.20 -0.45 7.02
C ARG A 108 -15.96 0.82 6.20
N TYR A 109 -14.75 1.01 5.66
CA TYR A 109 -14.40 2.22 4.90
C TYR A 109 -14.77 2.17 3.41
N PHE A 110 -15.23 1.01 2.92
CA PHE A 110 -15.57 0.78 1.51
C PHE A 110 -17.08 0.68 1.25
N ARG A 111 -17.90 1.03 2.25
CA ARG A 111 -19.36 1.10 2.18
C ARG A 111 -19.87 2.41 1.58
#